data_AF-A0AB35N3U3-F1
#
_entry.id   AF-A0AB35N3U3-F1
#
_cell.length_a   1.000
_cell.length_b   1.000
_cell.length_c   1.000
_cell.angle_alpha   90.00
_cell.angle_beta   90.00
_cell.angle_gamma   90.00
#
_symmetry.space_group_name_H-M   'P 1'
#
loop_
_entity.id
_entity.type
_entity.pdbx_description
1 polymer ?
#
loop_
_entity_poly.entity_id
_entity_poly.type
_entity_poly.pdbx_seq_one_letter_code
_entity_poly.pdbx_strand_id
1 'polypeptide(L)'
;MGQSTSEKLVYIPAKLYVEVTERPKYVCRQCDVLGENSLVLMTPPPPAIIPKSIATPSLLAQIITNKYHYALPLYRQESLFRQYGLALRRKTMSQWILRCADKVQPLIALLKETLLAQDVLFADETTLTVLDDERKKSYIWLYGCGSGRGGNAQSPGIVLFDYQEGGQGHHCPQSYLSNYTGYLHVDGYKAYEKTEAKLVGCWAHARRKFIEAEQSQPKGKQGKGG
;
A
#
# COMPACT_ATOMS: atom_id res chain seq x y z
N MET A 1 46.20 -9.32 26.57
CA MET A 1 45.91 -7.96 26.09
C MET A 1 44.47 -7.93 25.63
N GLY A 2 43.63 -7.03 26.16
CA GLY A 2 42.22 -6.93 25.80
C GLY A 2 41.98 -5.75 24.86
N GLN A 3 41.13 -5.93 23.85
CA GLN A 3 40.76 -4.89 22.90
C GLN A 3 39.40 -4.31 23.31
N SER A 4 39.31 -2.99 23.39
CA SER A 4 38.05 -2.26 23.60
C SER A 4 37.57 -1.74 22.25
N THR A 5 36.39 -2.20 21.83
CA THR A 5 35.68 -1.70 20.65
C THR A 5 34.59 -0.72 21.08
N SER A 6 34.48 0.38 20.35
CA SER A 6 33.40 1.37 20.50
C SER A 6 32.86 1.70 19.12
N GLU A 7 31.55 1.54 18.94
CA GLU A 7 30.85 1.84 17.70
C GLU A 7 30.20 3.23 17.80
N LYS A 8 30.32 4.02 16.74
CA LYS A 8 29.65 5.32 16.61
C LYS A 8 28.89 5.35 15.29
N LEU A 9 27.66 5.86 15.34
CA LEU A 9 26.83 6.03 14.15
C LEU A 9 27.13 7.36 13.47
N VAL A 10 27.36 7.30 12.16
CA VAL A 10 27.49 8.48 11.30
C VAL A 10 26.27 8.52 10.39
N TYR A 11 25.52 9.62 10.45
CA TYR A 11 24.36 9.83 9.59
C TYR A 11 24.75 10.66 8.37
N ILE A 12 24.65 10.06 7.18
CA ILE A 12 24.88 10.73 5.89
C ILE A 12 23.52 10.90 5.20
N PRO A 13 23.03 12.15 5.00
CA PRO A 13 21.75 12.38 4.34
C PRO A 13 21.70 11.87 2.89
N ALA A 14 20.49 11.62 2.40
CA ALA A 14 20.26 11.22 1.01
C ALA A 14 20.71 12.31 0.02
N LYS A 15 21.24 11.88 -1.14
CA LYS A 15 21.66 12.76 -2.24
C LYS A 15 20.59 12.84 -3.31
N LEU A 16 20.34 14.04 -3.84
CA LEU A 16 19.36 14.29 -4.88
C LEU A 16 19.99 15.12 -5.99
N TYR A 17 19.89 14.65 -7.23
CA TYR A 17 20.48 15.28 -8.41
C TYR A 17 19.53 15.16 -9.61
N VAL A 18 19.77 15.99 -10.62
CA VAL A 18 19.02 15.96 -11.88
C VAL A 18 19.81 15.16 -12.89
N GLU A 19 19.23 14.06 -13.37
CA GLU A 19 19.76 13.31 -14.50
C GLU A 19 19.25 13.92 -15.81
N VAL A 20 20.16 14.29 -16.71
CA VAL A 20 19.82 14.90 -18.00
C VAL A 20 20.27 13.96 -19.13
N THR A 21 19.30 13.44 -19.87
CA THR A 21 19.57 12.63 -21.07
C THR A 21 19.39 13.48 -22.33
N GLU A 22 20.49 13.79 -23.00
CA GLU A 22 20.48 14.51 -24.28
C GLU A 22 20.31 13.53 -25.45
N ARG A 23 19.37 13.82 -26.35
CA ARG A 23 19.09 13.00 -27.54
C ARG A 23 19.18 13.86 -28.79
N PRO A 24 20.29 13.79 -29.54
CA PRO A 24 20.45 14.52 -30.79
C PRO A 24 19.36 14.13 -31.80
N LYS A 25 18.87 15.11 -32.54
CA LYS A 25 17.95 14.93 -33.67
C LYS A 25 18.74 15.12 -34.96
N TYR A 26 18.64 14.15 -35.86
CA TYR A 26 19.33 14.18 -37.14
C TYR A 26 18.32 14.41 -38.27
N VAL A 27 18.69 15.25 -39.23
CA VAL A 27 17.90 15.52 -40.44
C VAL A 27 18.87 15.47 -41.63
N CYS A 28 18.43 14.86 -42.73
CA CYS A 28 19.19 14.91 -43.98
C CYS A 28 19.05 16.31 -44.58
N ARG A 29 20.13 17.12 -44.50
CA ARG A 29 20.15 18.49 -45.04
C ARG A 29 19.87 18.53 -46.54
N GLN A 30 20.33 17.54 -47.30
CA GLN A 30 20.14 17.47 -48.75
C GLN A 30 18.66 17.28 -49.11
N CYS A 31 17.99 16.33 -48.45
CA CYS A 31 16.56 16.06 -48.68
C CYS A 31 15.68 17.24 -48.25
N ASP A 32 16.08 17.94 -47.17
CA ASP A 32 15.39 19.13 -46.67
C ASP A 32 15.43 20.30 -47.67
N VAL A 33 16.57 20.49 -48.35
CA VAL A 33 16.74 21.51 -49.39
C VAL A 33 16.00 21.15 -50.69
N LEU A 34 15.93 19.85 -51.03
CA LEU A 34 15.29 19.35 -52.26
C LEU A 34 13.76 19.24 -52.14
N GLY A 35 13.16 19.52 -50.99
CA GLY A 35 11.72 19.39 -50.75
C GLY A 35 11.24 17.93 -50.72
N GLU A 36 12.15 16.97 -50.63
CA GLU A 36 11.81 15.57 -50.39
C GLU A 36 11.48 15.36 -48.90
N ASN A 37 10.64 14.36 -48.57
CA ASN A 37 10.26 14.08 -47.18
C ASN A 37 11.50 13.88 -46.28
N SER A 38 11.87 14.92 -45.53
CA SER A 38 13.00 14.91 -44.61
C SER A 38 12.60 14.19 -43.32
N LEU A 39 13.03 12.94 -43.17
CA LEU A 39 12.78 12.16 -41.95
C LEU A 39 13.70 12.63 -40.82
N VAL A 40 13.10 13.10 -39.71
CA VAL A 40 13.83 13.41 -38.47
C VAL A 40 14.12 12.12 -37.71
N LEU A 41 15.38 11.73 -37.62
CA LEU A 41 15.82 10.54 -36.89
C LEU A 41 16.22 10.94 -35.46
N MET A 42 15.66 10.22 -34.48
CA MET A 42 15.94 10.42 -33.06
C MET A 42 15.70 9.11 -32.31
N THR A 43 16.60 8.75 -31.39
CA THR A 43 16.42 7.60 -30.50
C THR A 43 15.19 7.79 -29.62
N PRO A 44 14.31 6.77 -29.47
CA PRO A 44 13.16 6.87 -28.58
C PRO A 44 13.61 7.12 -27.12
N PRO A 45 12.79 7.80 -26.31
CA PRO A 45 13.14 8.01 -24.91
C PRO A 45 13.16 6.67 -24.16
N PRO A 46 13.99 6.52 -23.12
CA PRO A 46 13.94 5.36 -22.24
C PRO A 46 12.53 5.15 -21.67
N PRO A 47 12.11 3.90 -21.42
CA PRO A 47 10.82 3.61 -20.82
C PRO A 47 10.75 4.22 -19.42
N ALA A 48 9.63 4.90 -19.14
CA ALA A 48 9.37 5.53 -17.85
C ALA A 48 7.99 5.12 -17.35
N ILE A 49 7.86 4.88 -16.04
CA ILE A 49 6.58 4.54 -15.38
C ILE A 49 5.53 5.60 -15.69
N ILE A 50 5.94 6.87 -15.65
CA ILE A 50 5.10 8.02 -16.00
C ILE A 50 5.75 8.75 -17.19
N PRO A 51 5.25 8.55 -18.43
CA PRO A 51 5.80 9.21 -19.61
C PRO A 51 5.80 10.74 -19.49
N LYS A 52 6.86 11.38 -19.98
CA LYS A 52 7.06 12.85 -19.96
C LYS A 52 7.09 13.47 -18.55
N SER A 53 7.34 12.67 -17.52
CA SER A 53 7.53 13.16 -16.15
C SER A 53 9.01 13.26 -15.80
N ILE A 54 9.34 14.20 -14.91
CA ILE A 54 10.66 14.27 -14.24
C ILE A 54 10.82 13.20 -13.15
N ALA A 55 9.75 12.46 -12.83
CA ALA A 55 9.75 11.50 -11.74
C ALA A 55 10.45 10.19 -12.15
N THR A 56 11.61 9.96 -11.55
CA THR A 56 12.33 8.68 -11.65
C THR A 56 11.69 7.62 -10.73
N PRO A 57 11.90 6.32 -11.01
CA PRO A 57 11.43 5.26 -10.10
C PRO A 57 11.95 5.42 -8.66
N SER A 58 13.19 5.89 -8.48
CA SER A 58 13.78 6.15 -7.17
C SER A 58 13.08 7.29 -6.42
N LEU A 59 12.78 8.40 -7.11
CA LEU A 59 12.03 9.51 -6.52
C LEU A 59 10.61 9.10 -6.13
N LEU A 60 9.93 8.35 -7.01
CA LEU A 60 8.58 7.82 -6.76
C LEU A 60 8.57 6.90 -5.54
N ALA A 61 9.50 5.95 -5.47
CA ALA A 61 9.64 5.04 -4.33
C ALA A 61 9.86 5.81 -3.03
N GLN A 62 10.75 6.80 -3.02
CA GLN A 62 11.01 7.61 -1.82
C GLN A 62 9.77 8.38 -1.35
N ILE A 63 9.01 8.98 -2.28
CA ILE A 63 7.78 9.73 -1.95
C ILE A 63 6.71 8.80 -1.37
N ILE A 64 6.52 7.63 -1.99
CA ILE A 64 5.54 6.61 -1.58
C ILE A 64 5.93 6.04 -0.21
N THR A 65 7.17 5.62 -0.02
CA THR A 65 7.67 5.10 1.27
C THR A 65 7.52 6.13 2.37
N ASN A 66 7.93 7.39 2.14
CA ASN A 66 7.74 8.44 3.11
C ASN A 66 6.26 8.65 3.47
N LYS A 67 5.36 8.61 2.49
CA LYS A 67 3.94 8.84 2.73
C LYS A 67 3.29 7.71 3.52
N TYR A 68 3.51 6.46 3.10
CA TYR A 68 2.73 5.33 3.58
C TYR A 68 3.45 4.52 4.65
N HIS A 69 4.78 4.37 4.57
CA HIS A 69 5.55 3.62 5.56
C HIS A 69 5.95 4.50 6.75
N TYR A 70 6.45 5.71 6.50
CA TYR A 70 6.88 6.64 7.57
C TYR A 70 5.82 7.69 7.95
N ALA A 71 4.60 7.58 7.43
CA ALA A 71 3.49 8.49 7.73
C ALA A 71 3.84 9.99 7.56
N LEU A 72 4.72 10.34 6.61
CA LEU A 72 5.12 11.70 6.31
C LEU A 72 4.21 12.31 5.22
N PRO A 73 3.27 13.21 5.57
CA PRO A 73 2.29 13.73 4.63
C PRO A 73 2.95 14.54 3.50
N LEU A 74 2.31 14.57 2.33
CA LEU A 74 2.88 15.19 1.13
C LEU A 74 3.22 16.68 1.28
N TYR A 75 2.51 17.44 2.13
CA TYR A 75 2.86 18.84 2.38
C TYR A 75 4.17 18.98 3.16
N ARG A 76 4.48 18.04 4.07
CA ARG A 76 5.77 18.01 4.78
C ARG A 76 6.89 17.57 3.85
N GLN A 77 6.61 16.62 2.96
CA GLN A 77 7.57 16.26 1.90
C GLN A 77 7.84 17.44 0.97
N GLU A 78 6.83 18.23 0.59
CA GLU A 78 7.00 19.45 -0.20
C GLU A 78 7.92 20.47 0.51
N SER A 79 7.73 20.68 1.82
CA SER A 79 8.65 21.49 2.62
C SER A 79 10.08 20.93 2.65
N LEU A 80 10.22 19.61 2.77
CA LEU A 80 11.52 18.93 2.76
C LEU A 80 12.25 19.12 1.41
N PHE A 81 11.57 18.91 0.29
CA PHE A 81 12.16 19.14 -1.04
C PHE A 81 12.52 20.60 -1.26
N ARG A 82 11.73 21.54 -0.73
CA ARG A 82 12.04 22.97 -0.78
C ARG A 82 13.33 23.31 -0.03
N GLN A 83 13.62 22.65 1.09
CA GLN A 83 14.90 22.81 1.81
C GLN A 83 16.09 22.31 0.99
N TYR A 84 15.88 21.32 0.11
CA TYR A 84 16.87 20.87 -0.87
C TYR A 84 16.90 21.71 -2.16
N GLY A 85 16.22 22.85 -2.19
CA GLY A 85 16.18 23.74 -3.37
C GLY A 85 15.27 23.26 -4.50
N LEU A 86 14.42 22.25 -4.27
CA LEU A 86 13.55 21.67 -5.29
C LEU A 86 12.09 22.05 -5.04
N ALA A 87 11.50 22.74 -6.01
CA ALA A 87 10.09 23.14 -5.97
C ALA A 87 9.17 22.00 -6.41
N LEU A 88 8.98 20.98 -5.57
CA LEU A 88 8.10 19.85 -5.87
C LEU A 88 6.72 20.00 -5.22
N ARG A 89 5.72 20.32 -6.03
CA ARG A 89 4.36 20.62 -5.55
C ARG A 89 3.64 19.39 -4.99
N ARG A 90 2.89 19.57 -3.90
CA ARG A 90 2.01 18.53 -3.31
C ARG A 90 1.07 17.89 -4.35
N LYS A 91 0.43 18.71 -5.19
CA LYS A 91 -0.49 18.24 -6.25
C LYS A 91 0.20 17.29 -7.22
N THR A 92 1.42 17.62 -7.63
CA THR A 92 2.24 16.81 -8.54
C THR A 92 2.57 15.47 -7.92
N MET A 93 3.05 15.45 -6.67
CA MET A 93 3.34 14.20 -5.94
C MET A 93 2.09 13.32 -5.79
N SER A 94 0.94 13.93 -5.48
CA SER A 94 -0.32 13.18 -5.37
C SER A 94 -0.73 12.54 -6.69
N GLN A 95 -0.62 13.26 -7.81
CA GLN A 95 -0.91 12.73 -9.14
C GLN A 95 0.04 11.59 -9.52
N TRP A 96 1.32 11.70 -9.16
CA TRP A 96 2.28 10.63 -9.39
C TRP A 96 1.95 9.36 -8.62
N ILE A 97 1.55 9.49 -7.35
CA ILE A 97 1.13 8.34 -6.54
C ILE A 97 -0.07 7.64 -7.18
N LEU A 98 -1.08 8.39 -7.65
CA LEU A 98 -2.25 7.79 -8.32
C LEU A 98 -1.85 7.06 -9.59
N ARG A 99 -1.01 7.65 -10.43
CA ARG A 99 -0.50 6.98 -11.64
C ARG A 99 0.29 5.73 -11.31
N CYS A 100 1.08 5.74 -10.23
CA CYS A 100 1.78 4.53 -9.78
C CYS A 100 0.78 3.46 -9.32
N ALA A 101 -0.26 3.85 -8.59
CA ALA A 101 -1.32 2.95 -8.15
C ALA A 101 -1.99 2.25 -9.34
N ASP A 102 -2.31 2.98 -10.41
CA ASP A 102 -2.87 2.40 -11.65
C ASP A 102 -1.92 1.38 -12.29
N LYS A 103 -0.60 1.64 -12.27
CA LYS A 103 0.40 0.76 -12.89
C LYS A 103 0.66 -0.51 -12.08
N VAL A 104 0.45 -0.49 -10.77
CA VAL A 104 0.62 -1.68 -9.92
C VAL A 104 -0.63 -2.54 -9.80
N GLN A 105 -1.77 -2.13 -10.37
CA GLN A 105 -3.01 -2.91 -10.36
C GLN A 105 -2.84 -4.38 -10.81
N PRO A 106 -2.10 -4.70 -11.90
CA PRO A 106 -1.89 -6.09 -12.29
C PRO A 106 -1.16 -6.92 -11.23
N LEU A 107 -0.22 -6.30 -10.49
CA LEU A 107 0.48 -6.96 -9.40
C LEU A 107 -0.45 -7.20 -8.21
N ILE A 108 -1.32 -6.24 -7.88
CA ILE A 108 -2.33 -6.39 -6.82
C ILE A 108 -3.31 -7.51 -7.16
N ALA A 109 -3.73 -7.61 -8.42
CA ALA A 109 -4.58 -8.70 -8.89
C ALA A 109 -3.90 -10.07 -8.71
N LEU A 110 -2.63 -10.21 -9.13
CA LEU A 110 -1.86 -11.44 -8.93
C LEU A 110 -1.67 -11.78 -7.44
N LEU A 111 -1.41 -10.77 -6.59
CA LEU A 111 -1.31 -10.98 -5.15
C LEU A 111 -2.65 -11.46 -4.56
N LYS A 112 -3.78 -10.94 -5.06
CA LYS A 112 -5.11 -11.39 -4.62
C LYS A 112 -5.36 -12.84 -5.02
N GLU A 113 -5.04 -13.21 -6.26
CA GLU A 113 -5.15 -14.61 -6.72
C GLU A 113 -4.28 -15.53 -5.86
N THR A 114 -3.02 -15.14 -5.63
CA THR A 114 -2.07 -15.90 -4.80
C THR A 114 -2.54 -16.03 -3.35
N LEU A 115 -3.13 -14.95 -2.81
CA LEU A 115 -3.72 -14.92 -1.47
C LEU A 115 -4.88 -15.92 -1.38
N LEU A 116 -5.87 -15.84 -2.28
CA LEU A 116 -7.05 -16.70 -2.27
C LEU A 116 -6.74 -18.18 -2.52
N ALA A 117 -5.55 -18.50 -3.07
CA ALA A 117 -5.08 -19.87 -3.24
C ALA A 117 -4.48 -20.50 -1.96
N GLN A 118 -4.32 -19.74 -0.87
CA GLN A 118 -3.78 -20.27 0.39
C GLN A 118 -4.82 -21.02 1.20
N ASP A 119 -4.42 -22.06 1.95
CA ASP A 119 -5.35 -22.84 2.79
C ASP A 119 -5.89 -22.06 4.00
N VAL A 120 -5.11 -21.09 4.48
CA VAL A 120 -5.39 -20.32 5.69
C VAL A 120 -5.20 -18.83 5.41
N LEU A 121 -6.27 -18.08 5.65
CA LEU A 121 -6.32 -16.63 5.56
C LEU A 121 -6.68 -16.02 6.91
N PHE A 122 -6.27 -14.78 7.10
CA PHE A 122 -6.71 -13.91 8.17
C PHE A 122 -7.46 -12.72 7.57
N ALA A 123 -8.57 -12.35 8.18
CA ALA A 123 -9.28 -11.14 7.84
C ALA A 123 -9.60 -10.30 9.09
N ASP A 124 -9.57 -8.98 8.90
CA ASP A 124 -9.91 -7.99 9.93
C ASP A 124 -10.51 -6.77 9.25
N GLU A 125 -11.33 -6.02 9.99
CA GLU A 125 -11.98 -4.83 9.48
C GLU A 125 -11.72 -3.62 10.37
N THR A 126 -11.55 -2.47 9.73
CA THR A 126 -11.44 -1.19 10.43
C THR A 126 -12.39 -0.20 9.79
N THR A 127 -13.29 0.36 10.59
CA THR A 127 -14.16 1.44 10.14
C THR A 127 -13.43 2.76 10.18
N LEU A 128 -13.64 3.61 9.18
CA LEU A 128 -13.15 4.98 9.15
C LEU A 128 -14.25 5.95 8.68
N THR A 129 -14.06 7.21 9.04
CA THR A 129 -14.84 8.33 8.50
C THR A 129 -13.98 9.07 7.49
N VAL A 130 -14.52 9.27 6.28
CA VAL A 130 -13.82 9.96 5.19
C VAL A 130 -14.29 11.41 5.14
N LEU A 131 -13.38 12.34 4.87
CA LEU A 131 -13.63 13.79 4.91
C LEU A 131 -14.79 14.23 4.00
N ASP A 132 -14.94 13.60 2.84
CA ASP A 132 -16.01 13.96 1.87
C ASP A 132 -17.39 13.39 2.25
N ASP A 133 -17.49 12.50 3.24
CA ASP A 133 -18.76 11.90 3.66
C ASP A 133 -18.77 11.58 5.16
N GLU A 134 -18.73 12.63 5.99
CA GLU A 134 -18.72 12.50 7.47
C GLU A 134 -19.92 11.73 8.04
N ARG A 135 -20.98 11.56 7.25
CA ARG A 135 -22.22 10.88 7.66
C ARG A 135 -22.21 9.38 7.36
N LYS A 136 -21.25 8.88 6.57
CA LYS A 136 -21.17 7.46 6.20
C LYS A 136 -19.92 6.82 6.78
N LYS A 137 -20.12 5.65 7.41
CA LYS A 137 -19.02 4.78 7.79
C LYS A 137 -18.50 4.06 6.55
N SER A 138 -17.21 4.19 6.29
CA SER A 138 -16.49 3.40 5.29
C SER A 138 -15.69 2.31 5.99
N TYR A 139 -15.33 1.26 5.25
CA TYR A 139 -14.61 0.11 5.76
C TYR A 139 -13.29 -0.06 5.01
N ILE A 140 -12.22 -0.37 5.75
CA ILE A 140 -11.02 -0.99 5.18
C ILE A 140 -11.00 -2.42 5.69
N TRP A 141 -11.09 -3.36 4.76
CA TRP A 141 -10.89 -4.78 5.01
C TRP A 141 -9.43 -5.11 4.80
N LEU A 142 -8.86 -5.85 5.73
CA LEU A 142 -7.53 -6.43 5.63
C LEU A 142 -7.70 -7.91 5.37
N TYR A 143 -7.03 -8.43 4.35
CA TYR A 143 -6.90 -9.86 4.11
C TYR A 143 -5.42 -10.22 4.04
N GLY A 144 -5.00 -11.28 4.72
CA GLY A 144 -3.60 -11.67 4.70
C GLY A 144 -3.33 -13.14 4.95
N CYS A 145 -2.14 -13.57 4.55
CA CYS A 145 -1.62 -14.92 4.74
C CYS A 145 -0.13 -14.86 5.09
N GLY A 146 0.40 -16.00 5.51
CA GLY A 146 1.83 -16.18 5.75
C GLY A 146 2.12 -17.23 6.80
N SER A 147 3.39 -17.68 6.84
CA SER A 147 3.86 -18.72 7.76
C SER A 147 3.60 -18.39 9.24
N GLY A 148 3.73 -17.12 9.64
CA GLY A 148 3.40 -16.64 10.99
C GLY A 148 1.90 -16.46 11.28
N ARG A 149 1.02 -16.78 10.33
CA ARG A 149 -0.44 -16.58 10.41
C ARG A 149 -1.23 -17.88 10.16
N GLY A 150 -0.61 -19.02 10.46
CA GLY A 150 -1.21 -20.35 10.25
C GLY A 150 -0.98 -20.94 8.87
N GLY A 151 -0.29 -20.22 7.97
CA GLY A 151 0.22 -20.77 6.72
C GLY A 151 1.41 -21.71 6.97
N ASN A 152 1.74 -22.51 5.96
CA ASN A 152 2.92 -23.37 6.00
C ASN A 152 4.21 -22.54 5.79
N ALA A 153 5.38 -23.17 5.92
CA ALA A 153 6.66 -22.48 5.77
C ALA A 153 6.87 -21.84 4.38
N GLN A 154 6.16 -22.33 3.36
CA GLN A 154 6.20 -21.83 1.98
C GLN A 154 5.09 -20.82 1.68
N SER A 155 4.16 -20.58 2.61
CA SER A 155 3.08 -19.61 2.41
C SER A 155 3.67 -18.20 2.30
N PRO A 156 3.35 -17.47 1.23
CA PRO A 156 3.87 -16.12 1.02
C PRO A 156 3.32 -15.17 2.10
N GLY A 157 4.12 -14.18 2.49
CA GLY A 157 3.66 -13.09 3.36
C GLY A 157 2.91 -12.05 2.55
N ILE A 158 1.58 -12.11 2.51
CA ILE A 158 0.74 -11.17 1.76
C ILE A 158 -0.23 -10.49 2.72
N VAL A 159 -0.38 -9.16 2.56
CA VAL A 159 -1.41 -8.36 3.21
C VAL A 159 -2.00 -7.42 2.17
N LEU A 160 -3.29 -7.56 1.91
CA LEU A 160 -4.06 -6.72 0.99
C LEU A 160 -5.12 -5.94 1.77
N PHE A 161 -5.27 -4.68 1.39
CA PHE A 161 -6.30 -3.79 1.91
C PHE A 161 -7.35 -3.56 0.83
N ASP A 162 -8.62 -3.71 1.20
CA ASP A 162 -9.76 -3.44 0.34
C ASP A 162 -10.65 -2.37 0.96
N TYR A 163 -10.71 -1.22 0.30
CA TYR A 163 -11.48 -0.07 0.76
C TYR A 163 -12.88 -0.10 0.17
N GLN A 164 -13.87 0.07 1.02
CA GLN A 164 -15.29 -0.02 0.66
C GLN A 164 -16.05 1.19 1.19
N GLU A 165 -16.74 1.87 0.26
CA GLU A 165 -17.50 3.06 0.54
C GLU A 165 -18.89 2.75 1.09
N GLY A 166 -19.28 3.47 2.14
CA GLY A 166 -20.66 3.53 2.60
C GLY A 166 -21.17 2.30 3.37
N GLY A 167 -22.45 2.37 3.74
CA GLY A 167 -23.08 1.44 4.67
C GLY A 167 -23.16 0.00 4.18
N GLN A 168 -23.07 -0.28 2.87
CA GLN A 168 -23.06 -1.64 2.33
C GLN A 168 -21.67 -2.31 2.36
N GLY A 169 -20.63 -1.59 2.81
CA GLY A 169 -19.27 -2.14 2.94
C GLY A 169 -19.18 -3.40 3.82
N HIS A 170 -20.17 -3.65 4.69
CA HIS A 170 -20.30 -4.88 5.48
C HIS A 170 -20.60 -6.15 4.65
N HIS A 171 -21.05 -6.05 3.39
CA HIS A 171 -21.25 -7.20 2.50
C HIS A 171 -20.03 -7.55 1.66
N CYS A 172 -19.01 -6.67 1.65
CA CYS A 172 -17.82 -6.83 0.81
C CYS A 172 -17.06 -8.15 1.00
N PRO A 173 -16.89 -8.71 2.21
CA PRO A 173 -16.14 -9.94 2.38
C PRO A 173 -16.67 -11.09 1.53
N GLN A 174 -18.00 -11.14 1.31
CA GLN A 174 -18.62 -12.15 0.47
C GLN A 174 -18.17 -12.04 -1.00
N SER A 175 -18.08 -10.83 -1.56
CA SER A 175 -17.64 -10.65 -2.95
C SER A 175 -16.12 -10.77 -3.08
N TYR A 176 -15.36 -10.28 -2.09
CA TYR A 176 -13.90 -10.33 -2.13
C TYR A 176 -13.37 -11.76 -2.00
N LEU A 177 -13.94 -12.55 -1.07
CA LEU A 177 -13.59 -13.94 -0.77
C LEU A 177 -14.43 -14.95 -1.58
N SER A 178 -15.10 -14.52 -2.64
CA SER A 178 -16.00 -15.37 -3.42
C SER A 178 -15.33 -16.70 -3.83
N ASN A 179 -15.99 -17.82 -3.52
CA ASN A 179 -15.52 -19.20 -3.71
C ASN A 179 -14.35 -19.65 -2.81
N TYR A 180 -13.93 -18.86 -1.83
CA TYR A 180 -12.92 -19.27 -0.87
C TYR A 180 -13.52 -20.21 0.18
N THR A 181 -13.03 -21.44 0.24
CA THR A 181 -13.53 -22.52 1.13
C THR A 181 -12.51 -22.98 2.18
N GLY A 182 -11.35 -22.32 2.21
CA GLY A 182 -10.29 -22.56 3.20
C GLY A 182 -10.64 -22.02 4.59
N TYR A 183 -9.66 -22.05 5.49
CA TYR A 183 -9.83 -21.51 6.84
C TYR A 183 -9.68 -20.00 6.83
N LEU A 184 -10.60 -19.30 7.48
CA LEU A 184 -10.58 -17.84 7.61
C LEU A 184 -10.58 -17.45 9.09
N HIS A 185 -9.45 -16.96 9.55
CA HIS A 185 -9.25 -16.52 10.93
C HIS A 185 -9.76 -15.09 11.11
N VAL A 186 -10.80 -14.91 11.92
CA VAL A 186 -11.56 -13.65 12.06
C VAL A 186 -11.93 -13.35 13.51
N ASP A 187 -12.34 -12.12 13.79
CA ASP A 187 -12.77 -11.64 15.10
C ASP A 187 -14.20 -12.06 15.52
N GLY A 188 -14.95 -12.67 14.59
CA GLY A 188 -16.34 -13.08 14.76
C GLY A 188 -17.37 -12.04 14.31
N TYR A 189 -16.99 -11.06 13.49
CA TYR A 189 -17.95 -10.12 12.90
C TYR A 189 -18.93 -10.83 11.94
N LYS A 190 -20.22 -10.49 12.04
CA LYS A 190 -21.31 -11.18 11.31
C LYS A 190 -21.19 -11.10 9.78
N ALA A 191 -20.42 -10.14 9.25
CA ALA A 191 -20.16 -10.06 7.81
C ALA A 191 -19.52 -11.34 7.26
N TYR A 192 -18.66 -12.00 8.04
CA TYR A 192 -17.96 -13.21 7.62
C TYR A 192 -18.87 -14.44 7.54
N GLU A 193 -19.99 -14.47 8.27
CA GLU A 193 -20.97 -15.58 8.25
C GLU A 193 -21.64 -15.76 6.88
N LYS A 194 -21.57 -14.74 6.01
CA LYS A 194 -22.11 -14.78 4.65
C LYS A 194 -21.11 -15.34 3.61
N THR A 195 -19.90 -15.68 4.03
CA THR A 195 -18.86 -16.25 3.17
C THR A 195 -18.96 -17.78 3.15
N GLU A 196 -18.30 -18.42 2.17
CA GLU A 196 -18.21 -19.89 2.09
C GLU A 196 -17.01 -20.46 2.89
N ALA A 197 -16.28 -19.59 3.59
CA ALA A 197 -15.07 -19.94 4.29
C ALA A 197 -15.34 -20.69 5.60
N LYS A 198 -14.40 -21.52 6.03
CA LYS A 198 -14.42 -22.15 7.35
C LYS A 198 -13.92 -21.16 8.39
N LEU A 199 -14.85 -20.54 9.11
CA LEU A 199 -14.51 -19.51 10.09
C LEU A 199 -13.79 -20.09 11.31
N VAL A 200 -12.66 -19.46 11.67
CA VAL A 200 -11.86 -19.76 12.86
C VAL A 200 -11.80 -18.51 13.73
N GLY A 201 -12.16 -18.64 15.00
CA GLY A 201 -12.21 -17.50 15.92
C GLY A 201 -10.82 -17.03 16.39
N CYS A 202 -10.61 -15.71 16.40
CA CYS A 202 -9.38 -15.10 16.86
C CYS A 202 -9.29 -15.01 18.38
N TRP A 203 -8.33 -15.77 18.95
CA TRP A 203 -8.05 -15.79 20.38
C TRP A 203 -7.61 -14.43 20.93
N ALA A 204 -6.90 -13.62 20.13
CA ALA A 204 -6.53 -12.26 20.54
C ALA A 204 -7.77 -11.37 20.71
N HIS A 205 -8.75 -11.50 19.81
CA HIS A 205 -10.02 -10.78 19.90
C HIS A 205 -10.89 -11.28 21.05
N ALA A 206 -10.97 -12.59 21.26
CA ALA A 206 -11.65 -13.17 22.41
C ALA A 206 -11.05 -12.65 23.74
N ARG A 207 -9.72 -12.70 23.89
CA ARG A 207 -9.02 -12.18 25.08
C ARG A 207 -9.27 -10.70 25.30
N ARG A 208 -9.26 -9.87 24.24
CA ARG A 208 -9.54 -8.43 24.34
C ARG A 208 -10.90 -8.17 24.98
N LYS A 209 -11.94 -8.88 24.53
CA LYS A 209 -13.30 -8.76 25.09
C LYS A 209 -13.37 -9.15 26.57
N PHE A 210 -12.64 -10.19 27.00
CA PHE A 210 -12.57 -10.54 28.43
C PHE A 210 -11.92 -9.44 29.27
N ILE A 211 -10.86 -8.81 28.77
CA ILE A 211 -10.19 -7.69 29.47
C ILE A 211 -11.10 -6.46 29.54
N GLU A 212 -11.78 -6.12 28.45
CA GLU A 212 -12.74 -5.02 28.42
C GLU A 212 -13.92 -5.27 29.39
N ALA A 213 -14.37 -6.51 29.51
CA ALA A 213 -15.39 -6.91 30.49
C ALA A 213 -14.90 -6.78 31.94
N GLU A 214 -13.64 -7.16 32.22
CA GLU A 214 -13.04 -6.98 33.55
C GLU A 214 -12.92 -5.50 33.93
N GLN A 215 -12.47 -4.65 33.00
CA GLN A 215 -12.32 -3.21 33.23
C GLN A 215 -13.65 -2.48 33.40
N SER A 216 -14.73 -2.99 32.80
CA SER A 216 -16.08 -2.43 32.94
C SER A 216 -16.82 -2.93 34.17
N GLN A 217 -16.28 -3.88 34.94
CA GLN A 217 -16.87 -4.28 36.21
C GLN A 217 -16.68 -3.20 37.30
N PRO A 218 -17.77 -2.76 37.96
CA PRO A 218 -17.64 -1.90 39.13
C PRO A 218 -16.92 -2.64 40.26
N LYS A 219 -15.93 -1.98 40.89
CA LYS A 219 -15.13 -2.55 41.99
C LYS A 219 -16.04 -3.17 43.06
N GLY A 220 -15.86 -4.46 43.34
CA GLY A 220 -16.52 -5.18 44.44
C GLY A 220 -17.72 -6.07 44.07
N LYS A 221 -18.02 -6.31 42.79
CA LYS A 221 -19.06 -7.29 42.38
C LYS A 221 -18.48 -8.37 41.47
N GLN A 222 -18.60 -9.63 41.87
CA GLN A 222 -18.36 -10.77 40.97
C GLN A 222 -19.53 -10.89 39.99
N GLY A 223 -19.25 -10.73 38.70
CA GLY A 223 -20.21 -11.04 37.65
C GLY A 223 -20.54 -12.54 37.63
N LYS A 224 -21.83 -12.89 37.69
CA LYS A 224 -22.28 -14.26 37.42
C LYS A 224 -22.12 -14.53 35.92
N GLY A 225 -21.17 -15.39 35.56
CA GLY A 225 -21.01 -15.89 34.20
C GLY A 225 -22.21 -16.74 33.79
N GLY A 226 -22.80 -16.43 32.64
CA GLY A 226 -23.72 -17.28 31.90
C GLY A 226 -23.03 -17.86 30.68
#